data_AF-A0A3S0XBE3-F1
#
_entry.id   AF-A0A3S0XBE3-F1
#
_cell.length_a   1.000
_cell.length_b   1.000
_cell.length_c   1.000
_cell.angle_alpha   90.00
_cell.angle_beta   90.00
_cell.angle_gamma   90.00
#
_symmetry.space_group_name_H-M   'P 1'
#
loop_
_entity.id
_entity.type
_entity.pdbx_description
1 polymer ?
#
loop_
_entity_poly.entity_id
_entity_poly.type
_entity_poly.pdbx_seq_one_letter_code
_entity_poly.pdbx_strand_id
1 'polypeptide(L)'
;MNIDLALKEGTRFVVNLSLDLKSYCDAYLTSQLYQKRLVELKEAHAVDAGKVSAAEMVAAESDRDRANEHFAKLREDYVMSLKYLSGEMHWDRIKTLIKNQCTLTNLSEQRLFAALSGEENVALPLVIECLNTNFIELLKNSIDTILINRLKKASANTLLQMEIALLPSDKDLAVQIKDNAGGFSQEYLDDFSNIIKFNDPRLGRAKDTQGKHEIEGYCFGGSGLGHLMLANFILRGQVVDRRDKYRAVYNIEEGATTFSIANNAETRGAEIILKSPMRPFALLAGEKPLELAFTLKLPSKKKNLGFFPSAAPAPLPGLSSSDEPRAEENEAISSLNGKRRREKELKAPESSTKRPTI
;
A
#
# COMPACT_ATOMS: atom_id res chain seq x y z
N MET A 1 9.26 -11.78 4.50
CA MET A 1 10.00 -10.73 3.75
C MET A 1 11.20 -10.31 4.58
N ASN A 2 12.40 -10.19 3.99
CA ASN A 2 13.56 -9.69 4.72
C ASN A 2 13.97 -8.34 4.11
N ILE A 3 13.72 -7.25 4.84
CA ILE A 3 14.26 -5.93 4.51
C ILE A 3 15.57 -5.80 5.26
N ASP A 4 16.66 -5.69 4.52
CA ASP A 4 17.96 -5.44 5.10
C ASP A 4 18.18 -3.92 5.26
N LEU A 5 18.66 -3.53 6.43
CA LEU A 5 18.87 -2.14 6.83
C LEU A 5 20.25 -2.01 7.44
N ALA A 6 21.11 -1.23 6.79
CA ALA A 6 22.50 -1.04 7.20
C ALA A 6 22.94 0.41 7.03
N LEU A 7 23.86 0.86 7.88
CA LEU A 7 24.54 2.13 7.70
C LEU A 7 25.39 2.09 6.43
N LYS A 8 25.38 3.15 5.64
CA LYS A 8 26.24 3.26 4.46
C LYS A 8 27.68 3.59 4.89
N GLU A 9 28.61 2.72 4.53
CA GLU A 9 30.01 2.84 4.90
C GLU A 9 30.61 4.18 4.42
N GLY A 10 31.46 4.78 5.26
CA GLY A 10 32.13 6.05 4.95
C GLY A 10 31.23 7.28 4.95
N THR A 11 29.93 7.13 5.23
CA THR A 11 28.98 8.25 5.28
C THR A 11 28.25 8.32 6.61
N ARG A 12 28.01 9.55 7.09
CA ARG A 12 27.27 9.78 8.33
C ARG A 12 25.80 10.00 8.05
N PHE A 13 24.94 9.45 8.90
CA PHE A 13 23.49 9.60 8.90
C PHE A 13 22.81 9.11 7.62
N VAL A 14 23.42 8.14 6.94
CA VAL A 14 22.88 7.50 5.75
C VAL A 14 22.63 6.03 6.03
N VAL A 15 21.40 5.58 5.78
CA VAL A 15 20.99 4.18 5.88
C VAL A 15 20.60 3.68 4.50
N ASN A 16 21.13 2.51 4.14
CA ASN A 16 20.71 1.75 2.98
C ASN A 16 19.65 0.73 3.40
N LEU A 17 18.57 0.68 2.62
CA LEU A 17 17.54 -0.32 2.66
C LEU A 17 17.66 -1.17 1.39
N SER A 18 17.69 -2.50 1.53
CA SER A 18 17.59 -3.40 0.39
C SER A 18 16.50 -4.45 0.58
N LEU A 19 15.81 -4.77 -0.51
CA LEU A 19 14.72 -5.75 -0.54
C LEU A 19 14.70 -6.49 -1.88
N ASP A 20 14.86 -7.80 -1.84
CA ASP A 20 14.72 -8.66 -3.03
C ASP A 20 13.26 -9.11 -3.20
N LEU A 21 12.64 -8.68 -4.29
CA LEU A 21 11.27 -9.00 -4.68
C LEU A 21 11.19 -10.17 -5.67
N LYS A 22 12.29 -10.85 -5.97
CA LYS A 22 12.35 -11.90 -7.00
C LYS A 22 11.32 -13.00 -6.78
N SER A 23 11.26 -13.55 -5.56
CA SER A 23 10.33 -14.65 -5.23
C SER A 23 8.87 -14.23 -5.38
N TYR A 24 8.55 -12.99 -5.00
CA TYR A 24 7.21 -12.43 -5.15
C TYR A 24 6.83 -12.27 -6.63
N CYS A 25 7.74 -11.71 -7.42
CA CYS A 25 7.54 -11.51 -8.87
C CYS A 25 7.37 -12.85 -9.59
N ASP A 26 8.24 -13.82 -9.32
CA ASP A 26 8.23 -15.12 -9.97
C ASP A 26 6.96 -15.92 -9.61
N ALA A 27 6.50 -15.84 -8.36
CA ALA A 27 5.26 -16.49 -7.96
C ALA A 27 4.03 -15.90 -8.68
N TYR A 28 3.96 -14.58 -8.81
CA TYR A 28 2.89 -13.94 -9.57
C TYR A 28 2.93 -14.30 -11.06
N LEU A 29 4.11 -14.21 -11.69
CA LEU A 29 4.27 -14.56 -13.11
C LEU A 29 3.90 -16.02 -13.37
N THR A 30 4.24 -16.92 -12.44
CA THR A 30 3.86 -18.33 -12.49
C THR A 30 2.34 -18.51 -12.40
N SER A 31 1.68 -17.82 -11.46
CA SER A 31 0.22 -17.79 -11.34
C SER A 31 -0.45 -17.32 -12.65
N GLN A 32 0.05 -16.24 -13.25
CA GLN A 32 -0.46 -15.73 -14.53
C GLN A 32 -0.25 -16.70 -15.69
N LEU A 33 0.90 -17.38 -15.73
CA LEU A 33 1.21 -18.37 -16.76
C LEU A 33 0.21 -19.54 -16.73
N TYR A 34 -0.05 -20.11 -15.56
CA TYR A 34 -1.01 -21.20 -15.43
C TYR A 34 -2.45 -20.76 -15.66
N GLN A 35 -2.81 -19.54 -15.24
CA GLN A 35 -4.10 -18.95 -15.57
C GLN A 35 -4.29 -18.84 -17.09
N LYS A 36 -3.29 -18.32 -17.80
CA LYS A 36 -3.33 -18.19 -19.27
C LYS A 36 -3.43 -19.55 -19.95
N ARG A 37 -2.61 -20.53 -19.53
CA ARG A 37 -2.66 -21.90 -20.07
C ARG A 37 -4.05 -22.52 -19.91
N LEU A 38 -4.69 -22.35 -18.75
CA LEU A 38 -6.04 -22.88 -18.53
C LEU A 38 -7.07 -22.22 -19.46
N VAL A 39 -6.97 -20.91 -19.70
CA VAL A 39 -7.85 -20.20 -20.64
C VAL A 39 -7.66 -20.73 -22.06
N GLU A 40 -6.41 -20.88 -22.52
CA GLU A 40 -6.10 -21.41 -23.85
C GLU A 40 -6.64 -22.84 -24.03
N LEU A 41 -6.55 -23.69 -23.01
CA LEU A 41 -7.12 -25.04 -23.04
C LEU A 41 -8.66 -25.02 -23.09
N LYS A 42 -9.31 -24.14 -22.33
CA LYS A 42 -10.78 -23.97 -22.35
C LYS A 42 -11.26 -23.51 -23.73
N GLU A 43 -10.56 -22.57 -24.34
CA GLU A 43 -10.84 -22.10 -25.69
C GLU A 43 -10.63 -23.21 -26.73
N ALA A 44 -9.52 -23.94 -26.66
CA ALA A 44 -9.25 -25.06 -27.56
C ALA A 44 -10.30 -26.17 -27.45
N HIS A 45 -10.71 -26.53 -26.23
CA HIS A 45 -11.75 -27.53 -25.97
C HIS A 45 -13.14 -27.07 -26.47
N ALA A 46 -13.44 -25.77 -26.38
CA ALA A 46 -14.68 -25.21 -26.90
C ALA A 46 -14.76 -25.25 -28.43
N VAL A 47 -13.63 -25.16 -29.12
CA VAL A 47 -13.54 -25.28 -30.57
C VAL A 47 -13.58 -26.75 -31.01
N ASP A 48 -12.87 -27.63 -30.30
CA ASP A 48 -12.82 -29.06 -30.58
C ASP A 48 -12.69 -29.86 -29.28
N ALA A 49 -13.78 -30.50 -28.88
CA ALA A 49 -13.84 -31.28 -27.63
C ALA A 49 -12.88 -32.48 -27.63
N GLY A 50 -12.43 -32.97 -28.80
CA GLY A 50 -11.44 -34.05 -28.91
C GLY A 50 -9.99 -33.59 -28.80
N LYS A 51 -9.73 -32.28 -28.88
CA LYS A 51 -8.38 -31.70 -28.90
C LYS A 51 -7.73 -31.59 -27.51
N VAL A 52 -8.54 -31.47 -26.47
CA VAL A 52 -8.08 -31.37 -25.09
C VAL A 52 -8.77 -32.44 -24.25
N SER A 53 -7.98 -33.28 -23.59
CA SER A 53 -8.52 -34.33 -22.74
C SER A 53 -9.05 -33.79 -21.41
N ALA A 54 -10.04 -34.47 -20.82
CA ALA A 54 -10.53 -34.13 -19.48
C ALA A 54 -9.40 -34.19 -18.42
N ALA A 55 -8.45 -35.12 -18.55
CA ALA A 55 -7.30 -35.24 -17.66
C ALA A 55 -6.37 -34.02 -17.76
N GLU A 56 -6.14 -33.51 -18.96
CA GLU A 56 -5.33 -32.31 -19.19
C GLU A 56 -6.00 -31.05 -18.61
N MET A 57 -7.32 -30.94 -18.75
CA MET A 57 -8.11 -29.87 -18.11
C MET A 57 -7.97 -29.89 -16.59
N VAL A 58 -8.16 -31.05 -15.96
CA VAL A 58 -8.03 -31.22 -14.50
C VAL A 58 -6.61 -30.90 -14.02
N ALA A 59 -5.58 -31.34 -14.75
CA ALA A 59 -4.20 -31.04 -14.43
C ALA A 59 -3.91 -29.53 -14.49
N ALA A 60 -4.38 -28.84 -15.54
CA ALA A 60 -4.20 -27.40 -15.68
C ALA A 60 -4.92 -26.60 -14.59
N GLU A 61 -6.11 -27.03 -14.17
CA GLU A 61 -6.82 -26.42 -13.02
C GLU A 61 -6.06 -26.62 -11.71
N SER A 62 -5.55 -27.82 -11.46
CA SER A 62 -4.73 -28.11 -10.28
C SER A 62 -3.42 -27.31 -10.25
N ASP A 63 -2.74 -27.15 -11.39
CA ASP A 63 -1.53 -26.33 -11.51
C ASP A 63 -1.81 -24.85 -11.22
N ARG A 64 -2.89 -24.30 -11.79
CA ARG A 64 -3.36 -22.94 -11.52
C ARG A 64 -3.64 -22.74 -10.03
N ASP A 65 -4.38 -23.66 -9.41
CA ASP A 65 -4.78 -23.52 -8.01
C ASP A 65 -3.58 -23.53 -7.07
N ARG A 66 -2.63 -24.45 -7.29
CA ARG A 66 -1.36 -24.48 -6.53
C ARG A 66 -0.55 -23.20 -6.70
N ALA A 67 -0.45 -22.66 -7.91
CA ALA A 67 0.28 -21.43 -8.18
C ALA A 67 -0.40 -20.20 -7.53
N ASN A 68 -1.73 -20.13 -7.58
CA ASN A 68 -2.52 -19.07 -6.95
C ASN A 68 -2.41 -19.10 -5.42
N GLU A 69 -2.49 -20.28 -4.82
CA GLU A 69 -2.31 -20.45 -3.37
C GLU A 69 -0.91 -20.03 -2.93
N HIS A 70 0.13 -20.45 -3.67
CA HIS A 70 1.50 -20.06 -3.39
C HIS A 70 1.70 -18.53 -3.46
N PHE A 71 1.19 -17.89 -4.52
CA PHE A 71 1.25 -16.43 -4.65
C PHE A 71 0.46 -15.72 -3.54
N ALA A 72 -0.75 -16.20 -3.22
CA ALA A 72 -1.59 -15.62 -2.18
C ALA A 72 -0.89 -15.64 -0.81
N LYS A 73 -0.24 -16.76 -0.47
CA LYS A 73 0.54 -16.89 0.77
C LYS A 73 1.72 -15.90 0.82
N LEU A 74 2.52 -15.84 -0.26
CA LEU A 74 3.62 -14.86 -0.33
C LEU A 74 3.10 -13.43 -0.20
N ARG A 75 2.00 -13.10 -0.87
CA ARG A 75 1.40 -11.77 -0.78
C ARG A 75 0.93 -11.44 0.63
N GLU A 76 0.33 -12.39 1.34
CA GLU A 76 -0.03 -12.20 2.74
C GLU A 76 1.18 -11.88 3.61
N ASP A 77 2.28 -12.64 3.45
CA ASP A 77 3.53 -12.40 4.20
C ASP A 77 4.09 -11.00 3.96
N TYR A 78 4.09 -10.53 2.70
CA TYR A 78 4.52 -9.17 2.35
C TYR A 78 3.57 -8.11 2.92
N VAL A 79 2.26 -8.29 2.78
CA VAL A 79 1.26 -7.35 3.31
C VAL A 79 1.38 -7.22 4.83
N MET A 80 1.59 -8.32 5.54
CA MET A 80 1.77 -8.32 6.99
C MET A 80 3.07 -7.64 7.42
N SER A 81 4.12 -7.73 6.59
CA SER A 81 5.38 -7.05 6.84
C SER A 81 5.31 -5.54 6.55
N LEU A 82 4.48 -5.12 5.59
CA LEU A 82 4.30 -3.72 5.18
C LEU A 82 3.13 -2.99 5.87
N LYS A 83 2.46 -3.63 6.83
CA LYS A 83 1.35 -3.05 7.59
C LYS A 83 1.59 -3.16 9.09
N TYR A 84 0.79 -2.41 9.84
CA TYR A 84 0.77 -2.43 11.30
C TYR A 84 2.15 -2.10 11.90
N LEU A 85 2.41 -2.65 13.10
CA LEU A 85 3.67 -2.54 13.82
C LEU A 85 4.88 -2.90 12.96
N SER A 86 4.80 -3.93 12.12
CA SER A 86 5.93 -4.36 11.28
C SER A 86 6.40 -3.28 10.31
N GLY A 87 5.46 -2.57 9.69
CA GLY A 87 5.78 -1.47 8.78
C GLY A 87 6.43 -0.28 9.50
N GLU A 88 5.97 0.02 10.71
CA GLU A 88 6.48 1.09 11.57
C GLU A 88 7.90 0.78 12.08
N MET A 89 8.17 -0.48 12.42
CA MET A 89 9.50 -0.93 12.90
C MET A 89 10.63 -0.67 11.89
N HIS A 90 10.34 -0.59 10.58
CA HIS A 90 11.37 -0.25 9.59
C HIS A 90 11.90 1.16 9.79
N TRP A 91 11.01 2.13 10.02
CA TRP A 91 11.41 3.50 10.30
C TRP A 91 12.10 3.62 11.66
N ASP A 92 11.60 2.95 12.70
CA ASP A 92 12.24 2.95 14.02
C ASP A 92 13.67 2.36 13.98
N ARG A 93 13.88 1.33 13.16
CA ARG A 93 15.22 0.77 12.95
C ARG A 93 16.15 1.75 12.22
N ILE A 94 15.66 2.48 11.21
CA ILE A 94 16.41 3.57 10.56
C ILE A 94 16.79 4.64 11.59
N LYS A 95 15.82 5.13 12.38
CA LYS A 95 16.08 6.11 13.44
C LYS A 95 17.14 5.61 14.42
N THR A 96 17.07 4.34 14.85
CA THR A 96 18.03 3.74 15.78
C THR A 96 19.44 3.71 15.21
N LEU A 97 19.60 3.27 13.95
CA LEU A 97 20.91 3.23 13.28
C LEU A 97 21.54 4.63 13.20
N ILE A 98 20.75 5.64 12.81
CA ILE A 98 21.23 7.01 12.66
C ILE A 98 21.53 7.64 14.02
N LYS A 99 20.65 7.45 15.01
CA LYS A 99 20.82 7.95 16.38
C LYS A 99 22.15 7.51 16.98
N ASN A 100 22.56 6.26 16.74
CA ASN A 100 23.80 5.70 17.26
C ASN A 100 25.06 6.32 16.62
N GLN A 101 24.93 7.10 15.55
CA GLN A 101 26.02 7.87 14.95
C GLN A 101 26.10 9.31 15.46
N CYS A 102 25.12 9.79 16.23
CA CYS A 102 25.11 11.16 16.74
C CYS A 102 26.14 11.35 17.86
N THR A 103 26.81 12.50 17.85
CA THR A 103 27.72 12.92 18.92
C THR A 103 27.05 13.95 19.81
N LEU A 104 27.31 13.89 21.11
CA LEU A 104 26.78 14.85 22.09
C LEU A 104 27.63 16.11 22.21
N THR A 105 28.64 16.32 21.36
CA THR A 105 29.48 17.54 21.36
C THR A 105 29.07 18.53 20.28
N ASN A 106 28.34 18.09 19.25
CA ASN A 106 27.80 18.94 18.21
C ASN A 106 26.32 19.26 18.50
N LEU A 107 25.95 20.54 18.53
CA LEU A 107 24.58 20.97 18.88
C LEU A 107 23.51 20.43 17.92
N SER A 108 23.77 20.42 16.62
CA SER A 108 22.84 19.89 15.62
C SER A 108 22.64 18.38 15.76
N GLU A 109 23.70 17.65 16.09
CA GLU A 109 23.64 16.20 16.33
C GLU A 109 23.00 15.85 17.66
N GLN A 110 23.20 16.65 18.72
CA GLN A 110 22.47 16.50 19.99
C GLN A 110 20.97 16.66 19.78
N ARG A 111 20.55 17.67 19.01
CA ARG A 111 19.14 17.89 18.67
C ARG A 111 18.58 16.74 17.84
N LEU A 112 19.35 16.27 16.87
CA LEU A 112 18.96 15.10 16.08
C LEU A 112 18.83 13.85 16.96
N PHE A 113 19.79 13.61 17.86
CA PHE A 113 19.73 12.51 18.81
C PHE A 113 18.43 12.55 19.63
N ALA A 114 18.10 13.70 20.21
CA ALA A 114 16.85 13.88 20.96
C ALA A 114 15.60 13.61 20.10
N ALA A 115 15.57 14.10 18.87
CA ALA A 115 14.46 13.86 17.94
C ALA A 115 14.30 12.38 17.55
N LEU A 116 15.40 11.61 17.48
CA LEU A 116 15.39 10.20 17.10
C LEU A 116 15.20 9.25 18.30
N SER A 117 15.38 9.72 19.53
CA SER A 117 15.28 8.89 20.75
C SER A 117 13.86 8.40 21.05
N GLY A 118 12.82 9.06 20.51
CA GLY A 118 11.44 8.63 20.70
C GLY A 118 10.94 8.76 22.13
N GLU A 119 11.54 9.65 22.93
CA GLU A 119 11.07 9.93 24.28
C GLU A 119 9.64 10.49 24.21
N GLU A 120 8.73 9.82 24.92
CA GLU A 120 7.35 10.29 25.06
C GLU A 120 7.37 11.72 25.61
N ASN A 121 6.65 12.63 24.94
CA ASN A 121 6.56 14.08 25.23
C ASN A 121 7.65 14.98 24.63
N VAL A 122 8.59 14.47 23.83
CA VAL A 122 9.51 15.35 23.06
C VAL A 122 8.85 15.72 21.74
N ALA A 123 8.55 17.02 21.57
CA ALA A 123 8.03 17.53 20.31
C ALA A 123 9.10 17.42 19.22
N LEU A 124 8.73 16.84 18.07
CA LEU A 124 9.66 16.44 17.01
C LEU A 124 9.77 17.49 15.90
N PRO A 125 10.90 17.56 15.18
CA PRO A 125 10.95 18.22 13.89
C PRO A 125 9.86 17.64 12.97
N LEU A 126 9.14 18.51 12.25
CA LEU A 126 7.98 18.11 11.44
C LEU A 126 8.31 17.00 10.43
N VAL A 127 9.52 17.02 9.86
CA VAL A 127 9.97 15.98 8.92
C VAL A 127 10.05 14.59 9.56
N ILE A 128 10.46 14.49 10.83
CA ILE A 128 10.52 13.21 11.55
C ILE A 128 9.10 12.71 11.86
N GLU A 129 8.21 13.61 12.27
CA GLU A 129 6.81 13.26 12.53
C GLU A 129 6.07 12.83 11.26
N CYS A 130 6.35 13.50 10.13
CA CYS A 130 5.82 13.12 8.83
C CYS A 130 6.23 11.69 8.45
N LEU A 131 7.51 11.35 8.64
CA LEU A 131 8.03 10.04 8.30
C LEU A 131 7.58 8.95 9.29
N ASN A 132 7.37 9.28 10.57
CA ASN A 132 6.76 8.35 11.53
C ASN A 132 5.42 7.80 11.03
N THR A 133 4.64 8.61 10.30
CA THR A 133 3.29 8.22 9.85
C THR A 133 3.22 7.81 8.38
N ASN A 134 4.17 8.21 7.55
CA ASN A 134 4.07 8.01 6.10
C ASN A 134 5.26 7.29 5.44
N PHE A 135 6.35 6.97 6.17
CA PHE A 135 7.50 6.29 5.58
C PHE A 135 7.11 5.00 4.84
N ILE A 136 6.21 4.22 5.43
CA ILE A 136 5.76 2.95 4.85
C ILE A 136 5.05 3.12 3.50
N GLU A 137 4.38 4.25 3.27
CA GLU A 137 3.73 4.55 1.99
C GLU A 137 4.76 4.88 0.91
N LEU A 138 5.87 5.54 1.26
CA LEU A 138 6.99 5.73 0.34
C LEU A 138 7.62 4.39 -0.05
N LEU A 139 7.86 3.51 0.93
CA LEU A 139 8.40 2.19 0.67
C LEU A 139 7.48 1.35 -0.23
N LYS A 140 6.16 1.38 0.01
CA LYS A 140 5.17 0.72 -0.86
C LYS A 140 5.21 1.26 -2.28
N ASN A 141 5.33 2.59 -2.46
CA ASN A 141 5.41 3.18 -3.80
C ASN A 141 6.65 2.70 -4.56
N SER A 142 7.82 2.62 -3.91
CA SER A 142 9.05 2.11 -4.54
C SER A 142 8.95 0.62 -4.87
N ILE A 143 8.38 -0.19 -3.97
CA ILE A 143 8.10 -1.61 -4.22
C ILE A 143 7.18 -1.76 -5.43
N ASP A 144 6.03 -1.09 -5.44
CA ASP A 144 5.06 -1.12 -6.53
C ASP A 144 5.70 -0.75 -7.87
N THR A 145 6.62 0.21 -7.88
CA THR A 145 7.30 0.63 -9.11
C THR A 145 8.25 -0.45 -9.63
N ILE A 146 9.05 -1.11 -8.77
CA ILE A 146 9.86 -2.28 -9.15
C ILE A 146 8.98 -3.39 -9.72
N LEU A 147 7.89 -3.68 -9.02
CA LEU A 147 6.89 -4.68 -9.39
C LEU A 147 6.30 -4.39 -10.78
N ILE A 148 5.81 -3.17 -11.02
CA ILE A 148 5.25 -2.73 -12.31
C ILE A 148 6.29 -2.85 -13.43
N ASN A 149 7.51 -2.39 -13.19
CA ASN A 149 8.58 -2.42 -14.19
C ASN A 149 8.97 -3.84 -14.57
N ARG A 150 8.94 -4.77 -13.61
CA ARG A 150 9.15 -6.20 -13.86
C ARG A 150 8.03 -6.80 -14.71
N LEU A 151 6.77 -6.51 -14.40
CA LEU A 151 5.63 -7.06 -15.14
C LEU A 151 5.51 -6.52 -16.56
N LYS A 152 5.75 -5.22 -16.74
CA LYS A 152 5.76 -4.57 -18.06
C LYS A 152 6.99 -4.95 -18.89
N LYS A 153 7.89 -5.80 -18.36
CA LYS A 153 9.17 -6.18 -18.98
C LYS A 153 10.06 -4.96 -19.31
N ALA A 154 9.84 -3.84 -18.63
CA ALA A 154 10.65 -2.64 -18.75
C ALA A 154 12.00 -2.81 -18.05
N SER A 155 12.05 -3.67 -17.01
CA SER A 155 13.28 -4.03 -16.30
C SER A 155 13.24 -5.48 -15.84
N ALA A 156 14.42 -6.12 -15.78
CA ALA A 156 14.59 -7.41 -15.12
C ALA A 156 14.94 -7.26 -13.62
N ASN A 157 15.19 -6.03 -13.14
CA ASN A 157 15.55 -5.78 -11.76
C ASN A 157 14.39 -6.12 -10.81
N THR A 158 14.68 -6.90 -9.78
CA THR A 158 13.77 -7.19 -8.67
C THR A 158 14.33 -6.74 -7.32
N LEU A 159 15.54 -6.18 -7.31
CA LEU A 159 16.18 -5.67 -6.10
C LEU A 159 15.85 -4.18 -5.94
N LEU A 160 15.05 -3.88 -4.93
CA LEU A 160 14.88 -2.51 -4.46
C LEU A 160 16.10 -2.12 -3.61
N GLN A 161 16.71 -1.00 -3.97
CA GLN A 161 17.71 -0.31 -3.16
C GLN A 161 17.20 1.10 -2.88
N MET A 162 17.22 1.49 -1.61
CA MET A 162 16.80 2.80 -1.15
C MET A 162 17.83 3.37 -0.19
N GLU A 163 18.22 4.62 -0.39
CA GLU A 163 19.12 5.37 0.47
C GLU A 163 18.32 6.44 1.21
N ILE A 164 18.41 6.45 2.55
CA ILE A 164 17.80 7.46 3.40
C ILE A 164 18.90 8.24 4.11
N ALA A 165 19.05 9.52 3.80
CA ALA A 165 20.03 10.42 4.38
C ALA A 165 19.35 11.48 5.25
N LEU A 166 19.82 11.63 6.49
CA LEU A 166 19.44 12.71 7.41
C LEU A 166 20.55 13.76 7.43
N LEU A 167 20.23 14.98 7.03
CA LEU A 167 21.16 16.09 6.87
C LEU A 167 20.83 17.18 7.91
N PRO A 168 21.30 17.03 9.16
CA PRO A 168 21.07 18.03 10.21
C PRO A 168 21.95 19.26 9.97
N SER A 169 21.40 20.42 10.32
CA SER A 169 22.12 21.68 10.47
C SER A 169 21.71 22.35 11.79
N ASP A 170 22.31 23.49 12.13
CA ASP A 170 21.95 24.22 13.35
C ASP A 170 20.50 24.70 13.37
N LYS A 171 19.88 24.91 12.20
CA LYS A 171 18.53 25.46 12.06
C LYS A 171 17.52 24.44 11.57
N ASP A 172 17.92 23.63 10.60
CA ASP A 172 17.03 22.80 9.81
C ASP A 172 17.46 21.33 9.83
N LEU A 173 16.51 20.45 9.57
CA LEU A 173 16.72 19.05 9.24
C LEU A 173 16.17 18.79 7.85
N ALA A 174 17.03 18.31 6.95
CA ALA A 174 16.61 17.75 5.67
C ALA A 174 16.68 16.22 5.71
N VAL A 175 15.69 15.56 5.11
CA VAL A 175 15.69 14.13 4.85
C VAL A 175 15.62 13.92 3.35
N GLN A 176 16.60 13.21 2.81
CA GLN A 176 16.68 12.83 1.41
C GLN A 176 16.47 11.32 1.31
N ILE A 177 15.53 10.90 0.44
CA ILE A 177 15.22 9.50 0.17
C ILE A 177 15.41 9.27 -1.33
N LYS A 178 16.31 8.38 -1.70
CA LYS A 178 16.56 7.98 -3.09
C LYS A 178 16.26 6.50 -3.26
N ASP A 179 15.71 6.10 -4.40
CA ASP A 179 15.57 4.69 -4.76
C ASP A 179 16.08 4.40 -6.17
N ASN A 180 16.09 3.11 -6.54
CA ASN A 180 16.40 2.63 -7.89
C ASN A 180 15.16 2.09 -8.64
N ALA A 181 13.96 2.56 -8.28
CA ALA A 181 12.71 1.90 -8.66
C ALA A 181 12.22 2.23 -10.07
N GLY A 182 12.84 3.19 -10.77
CA GLY A 182 12.45 3.62 -12.12
C GLY A 182 11.93 5.05 -12.21
N GLY A 183 11.79 5.75 -11.08
CA GLY A 183 11.43 7.17 -11.03
C GLY A 183 9.98 7.44 -11.42
N PHE A 184 9.70 8.69 -11.79
CA PHE A 184 8.42 9.23 -12.19
C PHE A 184 8.40 9.54 -13.69
N SER A 185 7.22 9.48 -14.31
CA SER A 185 7.03 10.07 -15.64
C SER A 185 7.18 11.60 -15.57
N GLN A 186 7.60 12.21 -16.67
CA GLN A 186 7.69 13.68 -16.72
C GLN A 186 6.32 14.34 -16.54
N GLU A 187 5.28 13.75 -17.15
CA GLU A 187 3.89 14.19 -16.98
C GLU A 187 3.48 14.21 -15.51
N TYR A 188 3.82 13.17 -14.74
CA TYR A 188 3.54 13.14 -13.30
C TYR A 188 4.25 14.28 -12.57
N LEU A 189 5.53 14.53 -12.86
CA LEU A 189 6.30 15.60 -12.20
C LEU A 189 5.73 16.99 -12.52
N ASP A 190 5.36 17.22 -13.78
CA ASP A 190 4.77 18.47 -14.25
C ASP A 190 3.41 18.71 -13.57
N ASP A 191 2.56 17.68 -13.50
CA ASP A 191 1.25 17.75 -12.86
C ASP A 191 1.34 17.85 -11.33
N PHE A 192 2.34 17.23 -10.71
CA PHE A 192 2.46 17.19 -9.26
C PHE A 192 2.60 18.58 -8.64
N SER A 193 3.30 19.49 -9.32
CA SER A 193 3.39 20.90 -8.93
C SER A 193 2.00 21.57 -8.88
N ASN A 194 1.15 21.27 -9.85
CA ASN A 194 -0.23 21.75 -9.89
C ASN A 194 -1.07 21.10 -8.78
N ILE A 195 -0.94 19.80 -8.56
CA ILE A 195 -1.66 19.06 -7.52
C ILE A 195 -1.36 19.66 -6.13
N ILE A 196 -0.08 19.93 -5.82
CA ILE A 196 0.30 20.60 -4.57
C ILE A 196 -0.31 21.99 -4.48
N LYS A 197 -0.29 22.77 -5.56
CA LYS A 197 -0.82 24.15 -5.58
C LYS A 197 -2.32 24.18 -5.26
N PHE A 198 -3.10 23.33 -5.91
CA PHE A 198 -4.57 23.32 -5.77
C PHE A 198 -5.07 22.66 -4.48
N ASN A 199 -4.25 21.84 -3.81
CA ASN A 199 -4.59 21.19 -2.53
C ASN A 199 -5.92 20.41 -2.55
N ASP A 200 -6.20 19.74 -3.66
CA ASP A 200 -7.40 18.92 -3.80
C ASP A 200 -6.99 17.44 -3.83
N PRO A 201 -7.37 16.63 -2.82
CA PRO A 201 -7.03 15.21 -2.79
C PRO A 201 -7.67 14.44 -3.95
N ARG A 202 -8.68 15.01 -4.62
CA ARG A 202 -9.31 14.44 -5.82
C ARG A 202 -8.46 14.63 -7.08
N LEU A 203 -7.63 15.67 -7.13
CA LEU A 203 -6.70 15.90 -8.25
C LEU A 203 -5.47 14.97 -8.17
N GLY A 204 -5.09 14.55 -6.96
CA GLY A 204 -4.01 13.57 -6.74
C GLY A 204 -4.33 12.14 -7.14
N ARG A 205 -5.61 11.82 -7.39
CA ARG A 205 -6.02 10.55 -8.00
C ARG A 205 -5.68 10.63 -9.50
N ALA A 206 -4.41 10.50 -9.83
CA ALA A 206 -3.91 10.58 -11.19
C ALA A 206 -4.76 9.72 -12.14
N LYS A 207 -5.02 10.27 -13.34
CA LYS A 207 -5.80 9.63 -14.42
C LYS A 207 -5.19 8.31 -14.94
N ASP A 208 -3.99 7.96 -14.48
CA ASP A 208 -3.21 6.78 -14.84
C ASP A 208 -3.63 5.47 -14.14
N THR A 209 -4.74 5.45 -13.40
CA THR A 209 -5.25 4.19 -12.82
C THR A 209 -5.72 3.19 -13.87
N GLN A 210 -5.88 3.57 -15.15
CA GLN A 210 -6.28 2.65 -16.21
C GLN A 210 -5.31 1.49 -16.39
N GLY A 211 -3.99 1.70 -16.22
CA GLY A 211 -3.00 0.63 -16.25
C GLY A 211 -2.88 -0.15 -14.93
N LYS A 212 -3.44 0.37 -13.82
CA LYS A 212 -3.43 -0.28 -12.51
C LYS A 212 -4.54 -1.33 -12.35
N HIS A 213 -5.69 -1.15 -12.99
CA HIS A 213 -6.79 -2.12 -12.89
C HIS A 213 -6.38 -3.55 -13.30
N GLU A 214 -5.46 -3.70 -14.25
CA GLU A 214 -4.95 -5.02 -14.67
C GLU A 214 -3.98 -5.66 -13.66
N ILE A 215 -3.38 -4.87 -12.76
CA ILE A 215 -2.32 -5.29 -11.82
C ILE A 215 -2.64 -4.95 -10.35
N GLU A 216 -3.88 -4.56 -10.05
CA GLU A 216 -4.34 -4.13 -8.71
C GLU A 216 -4.17 -5.22 -7.65
N GLY A 217 -4.28 -6.50 -8.04
CA GLY A 217 -4.03 -7.64 -7.14
C GLY A 217 -2.56 -7.82 -6.75
N TYR A 218 -1.64 -7.17 -7.46
CA TYR A 218 -0.19 -7.34 -7.35
C TYR A 218 0.52 -6.18 -6.64
N CYS A 219 -0.04 -4.97 -6.72
CA CYS A 219 0.52 -3.81 -6.03
C CYS A 219 0.05 -3.75 -4.56
N PHE A 220 0.81 -3.07 -3.72
CA PHE A 220 0.51 -2.82 -2.30
C PHE A 220 -0.15 -1.47 -2.06
N GLY A 221 0.18 -0.45 -2.87
CA GLY A 221 -0.48 0.85 -2.91
C GLY A 221 -1.74 0.84 -3.80
N GLY A 222 -2.57 1.89 -3.72
CA GLY A 222 -3.80 1.93 -4.51
C GLY A 222 -4.58 3.24 -4.55
N SER A 223 -4.44 4.12 -3.55
CA SER A 223 -5.23 5.35 -3.50
C SER A 223 -4.65 6.53 -4.29
N GLY A 224 -3.36 6.46 -4.65
CA GLY A 224 -2.65 7.57 -5.30
C GLY A 224 -2.37 8.78 -4.39
N LEU A 225 -2.65 8.67 -3.09
CA LEU A 225 -2.58 9.81 -2.16
C LEU A 225 -1.25 9.94 -1.41
N GLY A 226 -0.37 8.93 -1.44
CA GLY A 226 0.83 8.87 -0.58
C GLY A 226 1.70 10.13 -0.63
N HIS A 227 2.20 10.51 -1.81
CA HIS A 227 3.03 11.73 -1.96
C HIS A 227 2.27 13.01 -1.63
N LEU A 228 0.97 13.06 -1.91
CA LEU A 228 0.14 14.22 -1.63
C LEU A 228 -0.12 14.39 -0.13
N MET A 229 -0.30 13.29 0.61
CA MET A 229 -0.40 13.28 2.06
C MET A 229 0.91 13.79 2.69
N LEU A 230 2.05 13.30 2.20
CA LEU A 230 3.37 13.77 2.61
C LEU A 230 3.54 15.28 2.37
N ALA A 231 3.27 15.74 1.15
CA ALA A 231 3.45 17.12 0.76
C ALA A 231 2.56 18.06 1.59
N ASN A 232 1.29 17.70 1.82
CA ASN A 232 0.39 18.52 2.62
C ASN A 232 0.75 18.53 4.11
N PHE A 233 1.26 17.41 4.63
CA PHE A 233 1.74 17.38 6.00
C PHE A 233 2.94 18.33 6.17
N ILE A 234 3.94 18.24 5.29
CA ILE A 234 5.15 19.05 5.36
C ILE A 234 4.89 20.53 5.05
N LEU A 235 4.19 20.83 3.96
CA LEU A 235 4.03 22.19 3.47
C LEU A 235 2.93 22.98 4.20
N ARG A 236 1.93 22.28 4.76
CA ARG A 236 0.73 22.92 5.32
C ARG A 236 0.38 22.46 6.72
N GLY A 237 1.09 21.48 7.28
CA GLY A 237 0.75 20.93 8.59
C GLY A 237 -0.60 20.21 8.60
N GLN A 238 -1.03 19.67 7.45
CA GLN A 238 -2.37 19.08 7.28
C GLN A 238 -2.31 17.55 7.18
N VAL A 239 -3.26 16.89 7.83
CA VAL A 239 -3.49 15.43 7.72
C VAL A 239 -4.78 15.13 7.00
N VAL A 240 -4.86 13.99 6.33
CA VAL A 240 -6.11 13.50 5.74
C VAL A 240 -6.91 12.77 6.82
N ASP A 241 -8.16 13.20 7.05
CA ASP A 241 -9.08 12.53 7.96
C ASP A 241 -9.76 11.31 7.31
N ARG A 242 -10.59 10.58 8.07
CA ARG A 242 -11.33 9.41 7.58
C ARG A 242 -12.37 9.73 6.49
N ARG A 243 -12.62 11.00 6.18
CA ARG A 243 -13.59 11.48 5.20
C ARG A 243 -12.89 12.07 3.97
N ASP A 244 -11.60 11.77 3.77
CA ASP A 244 -10.75 12.32 2.72
C ASP A 244 -10.67 13.86 2.74
N LYS A 245 -10.79 14.47 3.93
CA LYS A 245 -10.65 15.92 4.11
C LYS A 245 -9.35 16.26 4.81
N TYR A 246 -8.72 17.35 4.36
CA TYR A 246 -7.58 17.90 5.07
C TYR A 246 -8.01 18.57 6.37
N ARG A 247 -7.32 18.21 7.45
CA ARG A 247 -7.43 18.80 8.78
C ARG A 247 -6.08 19.41 9.15
N ALA A 248 -6.06 20.70 9.50
CA ALA A 248 -4.85 21.36 9.96
C ALA A 248 -4.50 20.90 11.37
N VAL A 249 -3.24 20.55 11.59
CA VAL A 249 -2.65 20.15 12.87
C VAL A 249 -1.62 21.17 13.34
N TYR A 250 -0.88 21.75 12.38
CA TYR A 250 0.15 22.74 12.62
C TYR A 250 -0.14 24.04 11.85
N ASN A 251 0.34 25.16 12.37
CA ASN A 251 0.44 26.40 11.61
C ASN A 251 1.85 26.49 11.01
N ILE A 252 1.96 26.31 9.70
CA ILE A 252 3.24 26.34 8.97
C ILE A 252 3.35 27.68 8.24
N GLU A 253 4.36 28.47 8.61
CA GLU A 253 4.69 29.71 7.90
C GLU A 253 5.20 29.40 6.48
N GLU A 254 4.84 30.25 5.52
CA GLU A 254 5.28 30.09 4.13
C GLU A 254 6.81 30.08 4.03
N GLY A 255 7.36 29.08 3.33
CA GLY A 255 8.80 28.91 3.17
C GLY A 255 9.54 28.32 4.38
N ALA A 256 8.86 28.05 5.50
CA ALA A 256 9.49 27.41 6.67
C ALA A 256 9.88 25.95 6.39
N THR A 257 9.16 25.27 5.49
CA THR A 257 9.38 23.88 5.11
C THR A 257 9.46 23.73 3.60
N THR A 258 10.08 22.65 3.12
CA THR A 258 10.14 22.35 1.68
C THR A 258 9.87 20.88 1.42
N PHE A 259 9.27 20.61 0.26
CA PHE A 259 9.02 19.28 -0.28
C PHE A 259 9.40 19.29 -1.75
N SER A 260 10.28 18.39 -2.18
CA SER A 260 10.62 18.22 -3.60
C SER A 260 10.65 16.76 -3.99
N ILE A 261 10.20 16.49 -5.21
CA ILE A 261 10.33 15.19 -5.87
C ILE A 261 11.01 15.38 -7.22
N ALA A 262 11.89 14.45 -7.58
CA ALA A 262 12.59 14.45 -8.84
C ALA A 262 12.99 13.04 -9.26
N ASN A 263 13.40 12.89 -10.51
CA ASN A 263 14.11 11.70 -10.98
C ASN A 263 15.60 11.85 -10.68
N ASN A 264 16.20 10.77 -10.17
CA ASN A 264 17.63 10.71 -9.91
C ASN A 264 18.33 9.92 -11.02
N ALA A 265 19.23 10.59 -11.75
CA ALA A 265 19.92 9.99 -12.89
C ALA A 265 20.94 8.92 -12.46
N GLU A 266 21.54 9.05 -11.27
CA GLU A 266 22.56 8.14 -10.76
C GLU A 266 21.94 6.79 -10.38
N THR A 267 20.85 6.83 -9.60
CA THR A 267 20.15 5.62 -9.16
C THR A 267 19.15 5.10 -10.19
N ARG A 268 18.81 5.91 -11.21
CA ARG A 268 17.73 5.66 -12.17
C ARG A 268 16.38 5.42 -11.47
N GLY A 269 16.15 6.11 -10.36
CA GLY A 269 14.92 6.03 -9.60
C GLY A 269 14.39 7.39 -9.18
N ALA A 270 13.63 7.41 -8.10
CA ALA A 270 13.07 8.62 -7.53
C ALA A 270 13.99 9.23 -6.46
N GLU A 271 13.90 10.54 -6.30
CA GLU A 271 14.47 11.28 -5.18
C GLU A 271 13.40 12.18 -4.56
N ILE A 272 13.26 12.08 -3.24
CA ILE A 272 12.34 12.87 -2.43
C ILE A 272 13.16 13.60 -1.37
N ILE A 273 12.99 14.91 -1.26
CA ILE A 273 13.64 15.72 -0.24
C ILE A 273 12.58 16.46 0.57
N LEU A 274 12.64 16.26 1.88
CA LEU A 274 11.80 16.90 2.87
C LEU A 274 12.68 17.78 3.75
N LYS A 275 12.26 19.01 4.04
CA LYS A 275 12.99 19.90 4.94
C LYS A 275 12.04 20.57 5.92
N SER A 276 12.42 20.61 7.19
CA SER A 276 11.76 21.42 8.20
C SER A 276 12.79 22.03 9.15
N PRO A 277 12.43 23.05 9.95
CA PRO A 277 13.24 23.48 11.08
C PRO A 277 13.48 22.30 12.03
N MET A 278 14.63 22.31 12.70
CA MET A 278 14.96 21.36 13.76
C MET A 278 14.09 21.57 15.00
N ARG A 279 13.57 22.79 15.17
CA ARG A 279 12.58 23.08 16.21
C ARG A 279 11.20 22.51 15.80
N PRO A 280 10.43 21.96 16.74
CA PRO A 280 9.06 21.53 16.49
C PRO A 280 8.16 22.73 16.19
N PHE A 281 7.09 22.50 15.40
CA PHE A 281 6.01 23.46 15.26
C PHE A 281 5.01 23.32 16.41
N ALA A 282 4.39 24.43 16.80
CA ALA A 282 3.32 24.40 17.79
C ALA A 282 2.06 23.77 17.19
N LEU A 283 1.41 22.90 17.97
CA LEU A 283 0.10 22.37 17.65
C LEU A 283 -0.96 23.47 17.66
N LEU A 284 -1.95 23.34 16.78
CA LEU A 284 -3.16 24.15 16.86
C LEU A 284 -3.96 23.81 18.13
N ALA A 285 -4.74 24.77 18.63
CA ALA A 285 -5.50 24.59 19.85
C ALA A 285 -6.47 23.39 19.75
N GLY A 286 -6.38 22.47 20.71
CA GLY A 286 -7.20 21.24 20.74
C GLY A 286 -6.63 20.09 19.92
N GLU A 287 -5.54 20.28 19.19
CA GLU A 287 -4.83 19.21 18.50
C GLU A 287 -3.87 18.48 19.45
N LYS A 288 -3.58 17.23 19.09
CA LYS A 288 -2.60 16.38 19.78
C LYS A 288 -1.48 16.04 18.81
N PRO A 289 -0.26 15.77 19.31
CA PRO A 289 0.79 15.18 18.48
C PRO A 289 0.22 13.95 17.77
N LEU A 290 0.66 13.69 16.55
CA LEU A 290 0.29 12.44 15.90
C LEU A 290 0.91 11.29 16.68
N GLU A 291 0.09 10.63 17.49
CA GLU A 291 0.43 9.31 18.00
C GLU A 291 0.61 8.41 16.78
N LEU A 292 1.73 7.67 16.72
CA LEU A 292 1.82 6.45 15.92
C LEU A 292 0.52 5.70 16.21
N ALA A 293 -0.24 5.34 15.18
CA ALA A 293 -1.62 4.88 15.32
C ALA A 293 -1.67 3.47 15.95
N PHE A 294 -1.21 3.32 17.18
CA PHE A 294 -1.38 2.18 18.05
C PHE A 294 -2.80 2.21 18.59
N THR A 295 -3.76 1.87 17.74
CA THR A 295 -4.99 1.16 18.12
C THR A 295 -5.83 0.86 16.87
N LEU A 296 -5.34 -0.05 16.04
CA LEU A 296 -6.30 -1.00 15.47
C LEU A 296 -6.71 -1.91 16.61
N LYS A 297 -7.83 -1.55 17.27
CA LYS A 297 -8.69 -2.57 17.89
C LYS A 297 -8.90 -3.61 16.80
N LEU A 298 -8.18 -4.73 16.89
CA LEU A 298 -8.48 -5.91 16.10
C LEU A 298 -10.00 -6.07 16.16
N PRO A 299 -10.73 -6.06 15.04
CA PRO A 299 -12.14 -6.37 15.09
C PRO A 299 -12.20 -7.73 15.76
N SER A 300 -12.79 -7.79 16.96
CA SER A 300 -13.09 -9.05 17.62
C SER A 300 -13.90 -9.82 16.60
N LYS A 301 -13.30 -10.89 16.04
CA LYS A 301 -13.96 -11.77 15.09
C LYS A 301 -15.11 -12.46 15.83
N LYS A 302 -16.25 -11.79 15.92
CA LYS A 302 -17.56 -12.43 15.92
C LYS A 302 -18.10 -12.29 14.51
N LYS A 303 -17.56 -13.10 13.60
CA LYS A 303 -18.30 -13.53 12.42
C LYS A 303 -18.12 -15.03 12.32
N ASN A 304 -19.25 -15.70 12.37
CA ASN A 304 -19.47 -17.08 11.97
C ASN A 304 -18.54 -17.43 10.82
N LEU A 305 -17.61 -18.35 11.08
CA LEU A 305 -17.05 -19.19 10.04
C LEU A 305 -18.25 -19.92 9.43
N GLY A 306 -18.68 -19.43 8.27
CA GLY A 306 -19.43 -20.25 7.34
C GLY A 306 -18.57 -21.46 7.04
N PHE A 307 -18.96 -22.58 7.64
CA PHE A 307 -18.47 -23.92 7.38
C PHE A 307 -18.45 -24.12 5.86
N PHE A 308 -17.27 -24.21 5.27
CA PHE A 308 -17.12 -24.94 4.01
C PHE A 308 -17.21 -26.42 4.39
N PRO A 309 -18.20 -27.18 3.89
CA PRO A 309 -18.19 -28.62 4.09
C PRO A 309 -16.98 -29.17 3.34
N SER A 310 -16.01 -29.66 4.10
CA SER A 310 -14.99 -30.59 3.62
C SER A 310 -15.73 -31.78 2.99
N ALA A 311 -15.57 -31.96 1.68
CA ALA A 311 -16.04 -33.17 1.02
C ALA A 311 -15.16 -34.33 1.51
N ALA A 312 -15.70 -35.11 2.45
CA ALA A 312 -15.12 -36.37 2.84
C ALA A 312 -15.08 -37.33 1.63
N PRO A 313 -14.02 -38.14 1.46
CA PRO A 313 -13.99 -39.14 0.41
C PRO A 313 -15.06 -40.21 0.67
N ALA A 314 -15.73 -40.63 -0.40
CA ALA A 314 -16.80 -41.63 -0.36
C ALA A 314 -16.31 -42.97 0.24
N PRO A 315 -17.10 -43.62 1.10
CA PRO A 315 -16.81 -44.98 1.54
C PRO A 315 -17.21 -46.00 0.46
N LEU A 316 -16.36 -47.01 0.29
CA LEU A 316 -16.61 -48.21 -0.53
C LEU A 316 -17.82 -49.01 0.02
N PRO A 317 -18.54 -49.77 -0.83
CA PRO A 317 -19.74 -50.48 -0.43
C PRO A 317 -19.41 -51.84 0.20
N GLY A 318 -20.11 -52.21 1.29
CA GLY A 318 -20.18 -53.59 1.74
C GLY A 318 -20.71 -53.82 3.16
N LEU A 319 -21.89 -54.45 3.22
CA LEU A 319 -22.42 -55.34 4.29
C LEU A 319 -22.96 -54.65 5.57
N SER A 320 -24.30 -54.46 5.66
CA SER A 320 -25.30 -55.27 6.40
C SER A 320 -25.00 -55.38 7.91
N SER A 321 -25.87 -55.01 8.84
CA SER A 321 -27.29 -55.39 8.95
C SER A 321 -28.03 -54.58 10.04
N SER A 322 -29.37 -54.51 9.89
CA SER A 322 -30.41 -54.65 10.94
C SER A 322 -30.40 -53.71 12.16
N ASP A 323 -31.30 -52.72 12.19
CA ASP A 323 -32.61 -52.77 12.88
C ASP A 323 -33.16 -51.37 13.22
N GLU A 324 -34.35 -51.09 12.68
CA GLU A 324 -35.32 -50.07 13.11
C GLU A 324 -36.06 -50.55 14.40
N PRO A 325 -36.91 -49.76 15.13
CA PRO A 325 -37.69 -48.60 14.66
C PRO A 325 -37.94 -47.40 15.64
N ARG A 326 -38.38 -46.29 15.02
CA ARG A 326 -39.45 -45.30 15.37
C ARG A 326 -39.52 -44.63 16.77
N ALA A 327 -39.66 -43.30 16.75
CA ALA A 327 -40.86 -42.58 17.21
C ALA A 327 -40.88 -41.11 16.71
N GLU A 328 -42.09 -40.60 16.57
CA GLU A 328 -42.56 -39.33 15.97
C GLU A 328 -42.27 -38.08 16.82
N GLU A 329 -42.19 -36.89 16.20
CA GLU A 329 -43.13 -35.78 16.46
C GLU A 329 -42.95 -34.60 15.49
N ASN A 330 -44.10 -34.01 15.14
CA ASN A 330 -44.35 -32.80 14.33
C ASN A 330 -43.83 -31.53 15.07
N GLU A 331 -43.78 -30.28 14.58
CA GLU A 331 -44.71 -29.55 13.72
C GLU A 331 -44.14 -28.14 13.37
N ALA A 332 -44.50 -27.67 12.17
CA ALA A 332 -44.80 -26.29 11.71
C ALA A 332 -43.85 -25.08 11.90
N ILE A 333 -43.58 -24.38 10.78
CA ILE A 333 -44.10 -23.04 10.37
C ILE A 333 -43.26 -22.62 9.13
N SER A 334 -43.74 -22.74 7.89
CA SER A 334 -44.70 -21.88 7.17
C SER A 334 -44.18 -20.47 6.79
N SER A 335 -43.89 -20.34 5.48
CA SER A 335 -44.19 -19.24 4.53
C SER A 335 -43.73 -17.79 4.84
N LEU A 336 -43.13 -17.04 3.91
CA LEU A 336 -43.79 -16.46 2.75
C LEU A 336 -42.78 -15.93 1.72
N ASN A 337 -42.95 -16.37 0.47
CA ASN A 337 -42.41 -15.75 -0.74
C ASN A 337 -43.55 -14.95 -1.38
N GLY A 338 -43.31 -13.69 -1.78
CA GLY A 338 -44.34 -12.84 -2.37
C GLY A 338 -43.79 -11.67 -3.18
N LYS A 339 -43.66 -11.91 -4.48
CA LYS A 339 -43.35 -10.98 -5.58
C LYS A 339 -44.04 -9.60 -5.46
N ARG A 340 -43.34 -8.52 -5.84
CA ARG A 340 -43.97 -7.34 -6.46
C ARG A 340 -43.24 -6.91 -7.74
N ARG A 341 -44.05 -6.78 -8.79
CA ARG A 341 -43.75 -6.26 -10.13
C ARG A 341 -43.89 -4.73 -10.13
N ARG A 342 -43.01 -4.09 -10.92
CA ARG A 342 -43.15 -2.92 -11.81
C ARG A 342 -44.14 -1.81 -11.43
N GLU A 343 -43.62 -0.59 -11.40
CA GLU A 343 -44.18 0.55 -12.13
C GLU A 343 -43.02 1.42 -12.67
N LYS A 344 -43.14 1.79 -13.95
CA LYS A 344 -42.27 2.72 -14.69
C LYS A 344 -43.02 4.04 -14.74
N GLU A 345 -42.38 5.14 -14.34
CA GLU A 345 -42.74 6.47 -14.84
C GLU A 345 -41.50 7.18 -15.38
N LEU A 346 -41.61 7.56 -16.66
CA LEU A 346 -40.71 8.47 -17.35
C LEU A 346 -40.99 9.91 -16.91
N LYS A 347 -39.96 10.69 -16.59
CA LYS A 347 -39.90 12.12 -16.93
C LYS A 347 -38.49 12.51 -17.36
N ALA A 348 -38.40 13.07 -18.55
CA ALA A 348 -37.19 13.65 -19.14
C ALA A 348 -36.84 15.01 -18.48
N PRO A 349 -35.56 15.42 -18.48
CA PRO A 349 -35.19 16.80 -18.19
C PRO A 349 -34.92 17.56 -19.50
N GLU A 350 -35.70 18.62 -19.75
CA GLU A 350 -35.34 19.63 -20.75
C GLU A 350 -34.39 20.67 -20.17
N SER A 351 -33.33 20.90 -20.92
CA SER A 351 -32.32 21.93 -20.79
C SER A 351 -32.84 23.32 -21.15
N SER A 352 -32.41 24.37 -20.45
CA SER A 352 -32.10 25.61 -21.15
C SER A 352 -30.98 26.41 -20.47
N THR A 353 -29.99 26.69 -21.30
CA THR A 353 -28.80 27.52 -21.13
C THR A 353 -29.15 29.00 -20.99
N LYS A 354 -28.59 29.69 -19.99
CA LYS A 354 -28.44 31.15 -20.02
C LYS A 354 -26.99 31.52 -20.36
N ARG A 355 -26.79 32.16 -21.52
CA ARG A 355 -25.63 33.01 -21.80
C ARG A 355 -25.90 34.42 -21.26
N PRO A 356 -24.90 35.15 -20.76
CA PRO A 356 -25.00 36.60 -20.60
C PRO A 356 -24.65 37.30 -21.92
N THR A 357 -25.32 38.42 -22.16
CA THR A 357 -25.01 39.37 -23.23
C THR A 357 -24.48 40.64 -22.57
N ILE A 358 -23.29 41.05 -23.01
CA ILE A 358 -22.59 42.35 -22.95
C ILE A 358 -22.52 43.04 -21.59
#